data_AF-A0A818V3U6-F1
#
_entry.id   AF-A0A818V3U6-F1
#
_cell.length_a   1.000
_cell.length_b   1.000
_cell.length_c   1.000
_cell.angle_alpha   90.00
_cell.angle_beta   90.00
_cell.angle_gamma   90.00
#
_symmetry.space_group_name_H-M   'P 1'
#
loop_
_entity.id
_entity.type
_entity.pdbx_description
1 polymer ?
#
loop_
_entity_poly.entity_id
_entity_poly.type
_entity_poly.pdbx_seq_one_letter_code
_entity_poly.pdbx_strand_id
1 'polypeptide(L)'
;MLVVRSFFILLFVILFVGVLILDWYFADTTPWSHYESSTQQSINGVPFCEHDRPRNFLRERANSLSDFSFLGVGFYMLVQSIETKSNSFTKTIILSVINGLINCVHAFGSWLNHACRCQFGHRLDVTGMWLVTSALSNEDDEMKARACETLGNMHENAAVTEVIHALASTLNIQNHGRKSKSSACSTLCNISERVPTDDIIKVLVSTLGITDYPVEFIASNGLSNIGKNPATYAVIKALLIGLKHENSSIKANACKVLDNLSENAATVDVIQALLAALRNGDRRTQENACKALGKLGEKVAIDEIIKALIAAVANEDENVKDNACRALGSMGKKAATDGMIKVFVAQLGYLNFDFEYLAQDALANLSKITGTNPVIEELLIAIANADTGIRESACFTLDMIGEQVATSEVTEALTIVLKDDCDGVKSAASKIERKSSNG
;
A
#
# COMPACT_ATOMS: atom_id res chain seq x y z
N MET A 1 -39.72 -3.35 -28.22
CA MET A 1 -38.84 -4.16 -27.36
C MET A 1 -38.49 -5.52 -27.98
N LEU A 2 -39.47 -6.35 -28.39
CA LEU A 2 -39.21 -7.63 -29.07
C LEU A 2 -38.43 -7.49 -30.39
N VAL A 3 -38.77 -6.51 -31.23
CA VAL A 3 -38.08 -6.25 -32.51
C VAL A 3 -36.61 -5.87 -32.32
N VAL A 4 -36.29 -5.10 -31.27
CA VAL A 4 -34.92 -4.70 -30.94
C VAL A 4 -34.11 -5.89 -30.43
N ARG A 5 -34.71 -6.74 -29.59
CA ARG A 5 -34.08 -8.01 -29.16
C ARG A 5 -33.83 -8.95 -30.34
N SER A 6 -34.78 -9.10 -31.25
CA SER A 6 -34.64 -9.94 -32.44
C SER A 6 -33.56 -9.41 -33.39
N PHE A 7 -33.44 -8.09 -33.56
CA PHE A 7 -32.38 -7.47 -34.37
C PHE A 7 -30.99 -7.74 -33.78
N PHE A 8 -30.85 -7.64 -32.45
CA PHE A 8 -29.56 -7.87 -31.78
C PHE A 8 -29.15 -9.35 -31.75
N ILE A 9 -30.10 -10.27 -31.59
CA ILE A 9 -29.85 -11.70 -31.73
C ILE A 9 -29.40 -12.01 -33.16
N LEU A 10 -30.06 -11.42 -34.16
CA LEU A 10 -29.70 -11.60 -35.57
C LEU A 10 -28.29 -11.06 -35.86
N LEU A 11 -27.94 -9.88 -35.33
CA LEU A 11 -26.60 -9.31 -35.50
C LEU A 11 -25.52 -10.17 -34.81
N PHE A 12 -25.80 -10.68 -33.61
CA PHE A 12 -24.91 -11.60 -32.90
C PHE A 12 -24.70 -12.90 -33.70
N VAL A 13 -25.77 -13.48 -34.25
CA VAL A 13 -25.69 -14.68 -35.09
C VAL A 13 -24.89 -14.41 -36.38
N ILE A 14 -25.10 -13.27 -37.04
CA ILE A 14 -24.36 -12.90 -38.25
C ILE A 14 -22.86 -12.72 -37.96
N LEU A 15 -22.51 -12.06 -36.85
CA LEU A 15 -21.12 -11.89 -36.43
C LEU A 15 -20.49 -13.23 -36.04
N PHE A 16 -21.20 -14.09 -35.32
CA PHE A 16 -20.73 -15.42 -34.92
C PHE A 16 -20.52 -16.35 -36.12
N VAL A 17 -21.45 -16.36 -37.09
CA VAL A 17 -21.32 -17.14 -38.34
C VAL A 17 -20.19 -16.59 -39.21
N GLY A 18 -20.04 -15.26 -39.31
CA GLY A 18 -18.92 -14.64 -40.02
C GLY A 18 -17.56 -15.05 -39.43
N VAL A 19 -17.47 -15.19 -38.11
CA VAL A 19 -16.27 -15.67 -37.40
C VAL A 19 -15.97 -17.14 -37.71
N LEU A 20 -16.98 -18.03 -37.71
CA LEU A 20 -16.77 -19.44 -38.07
C LEU A 20 -16.30 -19.62 -39.52
N ILE A 21 -16.80 -18.79 -40.43
CA ILE A 21 -16.38 -18.80 -41.84
C ILE A 21 -14.94 -18.31 -41.97
N LEU A 22 -14.54 -17.28 -41.23
CA LEU A 22 -13.17 -16.76 -41.25
C LEU A 22 -12.18 -17.72 -40.56
N ASP A 23 -12.56 -18.34 -39.45
CA ASP A 23 -11.74 -19.35 -38.76
C ASP A 23 -11.52 -20.58 -39.66
N TRP A 24 -12.56 -21.02 -40.39
CA TRP A 24 -12.45 -22.05 -41.42
C TRP A 24 -11.55 -21.63 -42.59
N TYR A 25 -11.69 -20.39 -43.08
CA TYR A 25 -10.89 -19.86 -44.20
C TYR A 25 -9.38 -19.77 -43.88
N PHE A 26 -9.01 -19.50 -42.62
CA PHE A 26 -7.61 -19.42 -42.19
C PHE A 26 -7.04 -20.74 -41.65
N ALA A 27 -7.88 -21.75 -41.41
CA ALA A 27 -7.41 -23.10 -41.05
C ALA A 27 -6.75 -23.84 -42.22
N ASP A 28 -7.09 -23.49 -43.48
CA ASP A 28 -6.65 -24.22 -44.68
C ASP A 28 -5.53 -23.53 -45.51
N THR A 29 -5.04 -22.35 -45.14
CA THR A 29 -3.94 -21.70 -45.88
C THR A 29 -2.58 -22.02 -45.24
N THR A 30 -1.86 -22.96 -45.85
CA THR A 30 -0.43 -23.24 -45.61
C THR A 30 0.43 -21.97 -45.74
N PRO A 31 1.54 -21.83 -44.97
CA PRO A 31 2.34 -20.62 -44.99
C PRO A 31 3.04 -20.46 -46.33
N TRP A 32 2.98 -19.26 -46.89
CA TRP A 32 3.64 -18.86 -48.13
C TRP A 32 5.17 -19.07 -48.04
N SER A 33 5.65 -20.24 -48.42
CA SER A 33 7.05 -20.51 -48.74
C SER A 33 7.30 -20.20 -50.22
N HIS A 34 8.45 -19.58 -50.51
CA HIS A 34 9.01 -19.21 -51.82
C HIS A 34 8.80 -17.75 -52.25
N TYR A 35 9.62 -16.85 -51.71
CA TYR A 35 10.30 -15.85 -52.55
C TYR A 35 11.62 -15.43 -51.89
N GLU A 36 12.72 -15.68 -52.62
CA GLU A 36 14.10 -15.40 -52.22
C GLU A 36 14.50 -13.94 -52.48
N SER A 37 15.54 -13.56 -51.74
CA SER A 37 16.30 -12.31 -51.72
C SER A 37 16.82 -11.84 -53.07
N SER A 38 16.70 -10.53 -53.36
CA SER A 38 17.80 -9.73 -53.90
C SER A 38 17.45 -8.23 -53.88
N THR A 39 18.46 -7.40 -53.63
CA THR A 39 18.48 -5.91 -53.71
C THR A 39 17.95 -5.12 -52.51
N GLN A 40 18.85 -4.91 -51.53
CA GLN A 40 18.97 -3.64 -50.83
C GLN A 40 19.43 -2.57 -51.83
N GLN A 41 18.60 -1.56 -52.10
CA GLN A 41 19.07 -0.26 -52.54
C GLN A 41 18.12 0.84 -52.05
N SER A 42 18.73 1.83 -51.41
CA SER A 42 18.15 2.99 -50.75
C SER A 42 17.30 3.85 -51.68
N ILE A 43 16.06 4.13 -51.29
CA ILE A 43 15.37 5.36 -51.66
C ILE A 43 14.78 5.96 -50.39
N ASN A 44 15.40 7.04 -49.93
CA ASN A 44 14.91 7.92 -48.88
C ASN A 44 13.55 8.52 -49.30
N GLY A 45 12.52 8.42 -48.45
CA GLY A 45 11.34 9.28 -48.58
C GLY A 45 9.94 8.68 -48.36
N VAL A 46 9.77 7.56 -47.64
CA VAL A 46 8.42 7.04 -47.29
C VAL A 46 8.37 6.62 -45.81
N PRO A 47 7.37 7.05 -45.01
CA PRO A 47 7.32 6.72 -43.60
C PRO A 47 6.51 5.42 -43.39
N PHE A 48 7.11 4.24 -43.58
CA PHE A 48 6.48 2.98 -43.13
C PHE A 48 7.51 1.95 -42.62
N CYS A 49 7.23 1.44 -41.40
CA CYS A 49 7.97 0.45 -40.58
C CYS A 49 7.95 -0.96 -41.26
N GLU A 50 8.27 -1.10 -42.55
CA GLU A 50 8.13 -2.37 -43.31
C GLU A 50 9.40 -3.22 -43.43
N HIS A 51 10.56 -2.68 -43.06
CA HIS A 51 11.84 -3.35 -43.32
C HIS A 51 12.19 -4.52 -42.38
N ASP A 52 11.55 -4.61 -41.21
CA ASP A 52 11.93 -5.54 -40.13
C ASP A 52 10.84 -6.56 -39.76
N ARG A 53 10.13 -7.18 -40.73
CA ARG A 53 9.27 -8.34 -40.43
C ARG A 53 10.11 -9.64 -40.36
N PRO A 54 10.26 -10.32 -39.20
CA PRO A 54 10.77 -11.68 -39.17
C PRO A 54 9.66 -12.65 -39.62
N ARG A 55 10.02 -13.63 -40.46
CA ARG A 55 9.09 -14.52 -41.20
C ARG A 55 8.20 -15.46 -40.37
N ASN A 56 8.25 -15.45 -39.04
CA ASN A 56 7.51 -16.40 -38.20
C ASN A 56 6.80 -15.69 -37.04
N PHE A 57 5.54 -15.30 -37.22
CA PHE A 57 4.66 -14.95 -36.10
C PHE A 57 3.33 -15.67 -36.25
N LEU A 58 3.13 -16.69 -35.41
CA LEU A 58 1.83 -17.29 -35.13
C LEU A 58 1.07 -16.38 -34.15
N ARG A 59 -0.23 -16.19 -34.39
CA ARG A 59 -1.15 -15.44 -33.53
C ARG A 59 -1.35 -16.20 -32.21
N GLU A 60 -1.02 -15.61 -31.05
CA GLU A 60 -1.31 -16.25 -29.76
C GLU A 60 -2.82 -16.24 -29.46
N ARG A 61 -3.38 -17.40 -29.09
CA ARG A 61 -4.81 -17.60 -28.75
C ARG A 61 -5.35 -16.70 -27.63
N ALA A 62 -4.48 -16.10 -26.81
CA ALA A 62 -4.89 -15.40 -25.59
C ALA A 62 -5.52 -14.00 -25.85
N ASN A 63 -5.18 -13.34 -26.96
CA ASN A 63 -5.63 -11.96 -27.23
C ASN A 63 -7.02 -11.87 -27.88
N SER A 64 -7.53 -12.98 -28.44
CA SER A 64 -8.89 -12.98 -28.98
C SER A 64 -9.92 -12.81 -27.86
N LEU A 65 -9.70 -13.44 -26.70
CA LEU A 65 -10.64 -13.41 -25.58
C LEU A 65 -10.81 -11.99 -24.99
N SER A 66 -9.74 -11.22 -24.88
CA SER A 66 -9.78 -9.82 -24.43
C SER A 66 -10.56 -8.96 -25.41
N ASP A 67 -10.27 -9.08 -26.71
CA ASP A 67 -10.93 -8.30 -27.77
C ASP A 67 -12.43 -8.63 -27.85
N PHE A 68 -12.80 -9.90 -27.68
CA PHE A 68 -14.20 -10.33 -27.59
C PHE A 68 -14.89 -9.83 -26.32
N SER A 69 -14.18 -9.77 -25.19
CA SER A 69 -14.71 -9.19 -23.95
C SER A 69 -15.00 -7.70 -24.11
N PHE A 70 -14.14 -6.95 -24.80
CA PHE A 70 -14.38 -5.54 -25.14
C PHE A 70 -15.61 -5.34 -26.02
N LEU A 71 -15.75 -6.13 -27.08
CA LEU A 71 -16.91 -6.05 -27.96
C LEU A 71 -18.20 -6.39 -27.18
N GLY A 72 -18.16 -7.44 -26.36
CA GLY A 72 -19.29 -7.87 -25.53
C GLY A 72 -19.71 -6.81 -24.50
N VAL A 73 -18.75 -6.21 -23.80
CA VAL A 73 -19.01 -5.13 -22.82
C VAL A 73 -19.50 -3.87 -23.51
N GLY A 74 -18.89 -3.46 -24.63
CA GLY A 74 -19.35 -2.30 -25.40
C GLY A 74 -20.78 -2.47 -25.91
N PHE A 75 -21.14 -3.68 -26.32
CA PHE A 75 -22.50 -4.01 -26.74
C PHE A 75 -23.49 -4.07 -25.59
N TYR A 76 -23.09 -4.65 -24.45
CA TYR A 76 -23.90 -4.66 -23.23
C TYR A 76 -24.15 -3.23 -22.72
N MET A 77 -23.12 -2.37 -22.72
CA MET A 77 -23.22 -0.96 -22.35
C MET A 77 -24.16 -0.20 -23.30
N LEU A 78 -24.11 -0.49 -24.60
CA LEU A 78 -25.04 0.04 -25.60
C LEU A 78 -26.49 -0.38 -25.28
N VAL A 79 -26.72 -1.65 -24.93
CA VAL A 79 -28.05 -2.17 -24.57
C VAL A 79 -28.57 -1.55 -23.26
N GLN A 80 -27.73 -1.42 -22.23
CA GLN A 80 -28.11 -0.78 -20.96
C GLN A 80 -28.41 0.72 -21.11
N SER A 81 -27.68 1.41 -21.98
CA SER A 81 -27.96 2.80 -22.36
C SER A 81 -29.33 2.95 -23.04
N ILE A 82 -29.80 1.92 -23.75
CA ILE A 82 -31.15 1.89 -24.36
C ILE A 82 -32.24 1.59 -23.31
N GLU A 83 -31.93 0.81 -22.26
CA GLU A 83 -32.90 0.43 -21.21
C GLU A 83 -33.14 1.53 -20.17
N THR A 84 -32.18 2.45 -19.97
CA THR A 84 -32.30 3.57 -19.03
C THR A 84 -33.11 4.73 -19.63
N LYS A 85 -34.34 4.91 -19.13
CA LYS A 85 -35.31 5.93 -19.59
C LYS A 85 -34.90 7.37 -19.24
N SER A 86 -33.94 7.95 -19.96
CA SER A 86 -33.66 9.40 -19.91
C SER A 86 -34.24 10.11 -21.13
N ASN A 87 -34.97 11.21 -20.91
CA ASN A 87 -35.87 11.92 -21.84
C ASN A 87 -35.19 12.65 -23.04
N SER A 88 -33.96 12.30 -23.39
CA SER A 88 -33.27 12.76 -24.62
C SER A 88 -33.40 11.69 -25.72
N PHE A 89 -34.64 11.38 -26.07
CA PHE A 89 -35.06 10.09 -26.68
C PHE A 89 -34.58 9.83 -28.12
N THR A 90 -33.84 10.72 -28.78
CA THR A 90 -33.48 10.53 -30.21
C THR A 90 -32.04 10.90 -30.55
N LYS A 91 -31.48 11.98 -29.98
CA LYS A 91 -30.08 12.35 -30.24
C LYS A 91 -29.08 11.38 -29.60
N THR A 92 -29.34 10.94 -28.37
CA THR A 92 -28.41 10.06 -27.63
C THR A 92 -28.35 8.66 -28.24
N ILE A 93 -29.48 8.11 -28.65
CA ILE A 93 -29.54 6.77 -29.29
C ILE A 93 -28.87 6.81 -30.67
N ILE A 94 -29.15 7.83 -31.49
CA ILE A 94 -28.52 7.96 -32.82
C ILE A 94 -27.01 8.15 -32.68
N LEU A 95 -26.55 8.97 -31.73
CA LEU A 95 -25.12 9.14 -31.45
C LEU A 95 -24.49 7.85 -30.91
N SER A 96 -25.15 7.10 -30.03
CA SER A 96 -24.64 5.82 -29.52
C SER A 96 -24.62 4.72 -30.59
N VAL A 97 -25.59 4.69 -31.51
CA VAL A 97 -25.60 3.73 -32.64
C VAL A 97 -24.56 4.11 -33.69
N ILE A 98 -24.43 5.39 -34.03
CA ILE A 98 -23.37 5.89 -34.93
C ILE A 98 -22.00 5.61 -34.30
N ASN A 99 -21.84 5.85 -32.99
CA ASN A 99 -20.62 5.51 -32.27
C ASN A 99 -20.37 3.99 -32.26
N GLY A 100 -21.39 3.17 -32.02
CA GLY A 100 -21.28 1.70 -32.09
C GLY A 100 -20.86 1.21 -33.48
N LEU A 101 -21.40 1.79 -34.55
CA LEU A 101 -21.03 1.48 -35.94
C LEU A 101 -19.62 1.96 -36.27
N ILE A 102 -19.25 3.18 -35.87
CA ILE A 102 -17.88 3.69 -36.00
C ILE A 102 -16.92 2.77 -35.27
N ASN A 103 -17.26 2.29 -34.07
CA ASN A 103 -16.44 1.38 -33.29
C ASN A 103 -16.34 -0.01 -33.93
N CYS A 104 -17.41 -0.54 -34.54
CA CYS A 104 -17.33 -1.79 -35.29
C CYS A 104 -16.44 -1.65 -36.53
N VAL A 105 -16.55 -0.54 -37.25
CA VAL A 105 -15.71 -0.25 -38.43
C VAL A 105 -14.25 -0.02 -38.03
N HIS A 106 -14.02 0.67 -36.90
CA HIS A 106 -12.68 0.93 -36.38
C HIS A 106 -12.04 -0.31 -35.76
N ALA A 107 -12.81 -1.18 -35.08
CA ALA A 107 -12.36 -2.47 -34.59
C ALA A 107 -11.98 -3.40 -35.75
N PHE A 108 -12.77 -3.40 -36.84
CA PHE A 108 -12.45 -4.15 -38.06
C PHE A 108 -11.21 -3.57 -38.78
N GLY A 109 -11.08 -2.24 -38.79
CA GLY A 109 -9.91 -1.54 -39.32
C GLY A 109 -8.63 -1.78 -38.51
N SER A 110 -8.72 -1.72 -37.18
CA SER A 110 -7.63 -2.05 -36.23
C SER A 110 -7.26 -3.52 -36.29
N TRP A 111 -8.22 -4.44 -36.49
CA TRP A 111 -8.00 -5.87 -36.70
C TRP A 111 -7.18 -6.16 -37.97
N LEU A 112 -7.34 -5.34 -39.03
CA LEU A 112 -6.54 -5.39 -40.25
C LEU A 112 -5.20 -4.64 -40.14
N ASN A 113 -5.13 -3.55 -39.36
CA ASN A 113 -3.93 -2.72 -39.21
C ASN A 113 -2.97 -3.14 -38.09
N HIS A 114 -3.30 -4.17 -37.30
CA HIS A 114 -2.50 -4.63 -36.16
C HIS A 114 -1.17 -5.34 -36.54
N ALA A 115 -0.61 -5.04 -37.71
CA ALA A 115 0.68 -5.54 -38.18
C ALA A 115 1.87 -4.60 -37.87
N CYS A 116 1.64 -3.35 -37.45
CA CYS A 116 2.71 -2.39 -37.15
C CYS A 116 2.90 -2.18 -35.63
N ARG A 117 3.84 -2.91 -35.04
CA ARG A 117 4.26 -2.81 -33.62
C ARG A 117 5.53 -1.96 -33.50
N CYS A 118 5.42 -0.65 -33.25
CA CYS A 118 6.60 0.20 -33.05
C CYS A 118 6.45 1.19 -31.83
N GLN A 119 5.87 0.81 -30.65
CA GLN A 119 6.12 1.41 -29.28
C GLN A 119 5.19 0.92 -28.13
N PHE A 120 5.61 1.10 -26.85
CA PHE A 120 4.76 0.96 -25.64
C PHE A 120 3.53 1.89 -25.74
N GLY A 121 2.32 1.38 -25.46
CA GLY A 121 1.06 2.14 -25.59
C GLY A 121 0.29 1.91 -26.90
N HIS A 122 0.88 1.25 -27.90
CA HIS A 122 0.24 0.98 -29.20
C HIS A 122 -0.52 -0.36 -29.26
N ARG A 123 -1.06 -0.83 -28.12
CA ARG A 123 -1.56 -2.21 -27.96
C ARG A 123 -3.09 -2.36 -27.93
N LEU A 124 -3.88 -1.31 -28.11
CA LEU A 124 -5.35 -1.40 -28.15
C LEU A 124 -5.98 -0.41 -29.13
N ASP A 125 -7.15 -0.79 -29.66
CA ASP A 125 -8.04 0.07 -30.44
C ASP A 125 -8.35 1.34 -29.63
N VAL A 126 -7.84 2.48 -30.09
CA VAL A 126 -8.00 3.83 -29.50
C VAL A 126 -9.47 4.09 -29.15
N THR A 127 -10.37 3.54 -29.95
CA THR A 127 -11.81 3.69 -29.83
C THR A 127 -12.43 2.86 -28.69
N GLY A 128 -11.96 1.63 -28.48
CA GLY A 128 -12.37 0.80 -27.34
C GLY A 128 -11.91 1.40 -26.01
N MET A 129 -10.66 1.88 -25.97
CA MET A 129 -10.12 2.59 -24.81
C MET A 129 -10.91 3.87 -24.51
N TRP A 130 -11.22 4.65 -25.55
CA TRP A 130 -12.03 5.85 -25.40
C TRP A 130 -13.44 5.56 -24.88
N LEU A 131 -14.09 4.48 -25.35
CA LEU A 131 -15.42 4.09 -24.89
C LEU A 131 -15.41 3.74 -23.39
N VAL A 132 -14.47 2.89 -22.96
CA VAL A 132 -14.36 2.48 -21.55
C VAL A 132 -13.99 3.67 -20.66
N THR A 133 -13.08 4.53 -21.12
CA THR A 133 -12.70 5.76 -20.40
C THR A 133 -13.88 6.74 -20.32
N SER A 134 -14.68 6.86 -21.38
CA SER A 134 -15.89 7.70 -21.40
C SER A 134 -16.98 7.16 -20.46
N ALA A 135 -17.03 5.85 -20.22
CA ALA A 135 -17.94 5.24 -19.26
C ALA A 135 -17.62 5.61 -17.80
N LEU A 136 -16.40 6.07 -17.50
CA LEU A 136 -16.05 6.63 -16.18
C LEU A 136 -16.81 7.94 -15.88
N SER A 137 -17.25 8.64 -16.92
CA SER A 137 -18.06 9.86 -16.81
C SER A 137 -19.57 9.58 -16.72
N ASN A 138 -20.00 8.32 -16.63
CA ASN A 138 -21.42 7.96 -16.51
C ASN A 138 -22.02 8.47 -15.17
N GLU A 139 -23.34 8.42 -14.98
CA GLU A 139 -23.94 8.69 -13.66
C GLU A 139 -24.03 7.43 -12.79
N ASP A 140 -24.10 6.24 -13.40
CA ASP A 140 -24.22 4.95 -12.74
C ASP A 140 -22.88 4.47 -12.13
N ASP A 141 -22.87 4.28 -10.81
CA ASP A 141 -21.71 3.83 -10.04
C ASP A 141 -21.26 2.41 -10.42
N GLU A 142 -22.21 1.54 -10.77
CA GLU A 142 -21.92 0.17 -11.16
C GLU A 142 -21.26 0.15 -12.56
N MET A 143 -21.72 0.99 -13.47
CA MET A 143 -21.12 1.18 -14.79
C MET A 143 -19.67 1.68 -14.68
N LYS A 144 -19.42 2.65 -13.79
CA LYS A 144 -18.06 3.14 -13.50
C LYS A 144 -17.16 2.07 -12.92
N ALA A 145 -17.67 1.31 -11.93
CA ALA A 145 -16.91 0.26 -11.28
C ALA A 145 -16.48 -0.82 -12.29
N ARG A 146 -17.38 -1.23 -13.20
CA ARG A 146 -17.08 -2.18 -14.28
C ARG A 146 -16.11 -1.62 -15.31
N ALA A 147 -16.23 -0.33 -15.65
CA ALA A 147 -15.27 0.32 -16.52
C ALA A 147 -13.86 0.34 -15.90
N CYS A 148 -13.75 0.65 -14.60
CA CYS A 148 -12.49 0.56 -13.87
C CYS A 148 -11.93 -0.86 -13.89
N GLU A 149 -12.74 -1.87 -13.53
CA GLU A 149 -12.30 -3.28 -13.53
C GLU A 149 -11.82 -3.74 -14.91
N THR A 150 -12.52 -3.33 -15.97
CA THR A 150 -12.12 -3.59 -17.35
C THR A 150 -10.74 -3.01 -17.64
N LEU A 151 -10.50 -1.75 -17.25
CA LEU A 151 -9.19 -1.10 -17.38
C LEU A 151 -8.11 -1.81 -16.55
N GLY A 152 -8.44 -2.29 -15.36
CA GLY A 152 -7.53 -3.04 -14.50
C GLY A 152 -7.04 -4.35 -15.12
N ASN A 153 -7.94 -5.06 -15.81
CA ASN A 153 -7.61 -6.30 -16.53
C ASN A 153 -6.70 -6.08 -17.74
N MET A 154 -6.56 -4.83 -18.21
CA MET A 154 -5.65 -4.47 -19.30
C MET A 154 -4.20 -4.28 -18.81
N HIS A 155 -4.01 -4.12 -17.50
CA HIS A 155 -2.71 -3.95 -16.86
C HIS A 155 -1.86 -2.84 -17.53
N GLU A 156 -0.64 -3.15 -17.98
CA GLU A 156 0.29 -2.22 -18.63
C GLU A 156 -0.28 -1.51 -19.86
N ASN A 157 -1.28 -2.10 -20.53
CA ASN A 157 -1.89 -1.47 -21.70
C ASN A 157 -2.83 -0.30 -21.34
N ALA A 158 -3.30 -0.23 -20.10
CA ALA A 158 -4.09 0.90 -19.58
C ALA A 158 -3.22 2.00 -18.95
N ALA A 159 -1.89 1.86 -18.96
CA ALA A 159 -0.93 2.84 -18.42
C ALA A 159 -0.75 4.06 -19.33
N VAL A 160 -1.85 4.68 -19.77
CA VAL A 160 -1.85 5.92 -20.57
C VAL A 160 -2.38 7.09 -19.75
N THR A 161 -1.88 8.28 -20.03
CA THR A 161 -2.15 9.50 -19.25
C THR A 161 -3.64 9.82 -19.15
N GLU A 162 -4.40 9.63 -20.22
CA GLU A 162 -5.86 9.86 -20.25
C GLU A 162 -6.60 8.94 -19.29
N VAL A 163 -6.22 7.66 -19.23
CA VAL A 163 -6.82 6.67 -18.32
C VAL A 163 -6.46 7.00 -16.88
N ILE A 164 -5.20 7.32 -16.60
CA ILE A 164 -4.75 7.70 -15.25
C ILE A 164 -5.52 8.93 -14.75
N HIS A 165 -5.69 9.96 -15.60
CA HIS A 165 -6.47 11.13 -15.25
C HIS A 165 -7.96 10.82 -15.03
N ALA A 166 -8.56 9.96 -15.84
CA ALA A 166 -9.97 9.59 -15.69
C ALA A 166 -10.22 8.73 -14.43
N LEU A 167 -9.29 7.85 -14.07
CA LEU A 167 -9.33 7.10 -12.81
C LEU A 167 -9.13 8.05 -11.62
N ALA A 168 -8.18 8.99 -11.71
CA ALA A 168 -7.93 9.99 -10.68
C ALA A 168 -9.16 10.90 -10.46
N SER A 169 -9.85 11.31 -11.52
CA SER A 169 -11.08 12.11 -11.40
C SER A 169 -12.19 11.30 -10.71
N THR A 170 -12.31 10.00 -11.02
CA THR A 170 -13.27 9.10 -10.37
C THR A 170 -13.08 9.03 -8.85
N LEU A 171 -11.82 9.10 -8.38
CA LEU A 171 -11.49 9.10 -6.95
C LEU A 171 -11.90 10.40 -6.24
N ASN A 172 -11.80 11.55 -6.92
CA ASN A 172 -11.95 12.87 -6.30
C ASN A 172 -13.41 13.39 -6.22
N ILE A 173 -14.38 12.69 -6.82
CA ILE A 173 -15.76 13.19 -6.87
C ILE A 173 -16.47 12.96 -5.53
N GLN A 174 -16.98 14.05 -4.94
CA GLN A 174 -17.63 14.04 -3.61
C GLN A 174 -18.95 13.24 -3.56
N ASN A 175 -19.57 12.93 -4.71
CA ASN A 175 -20.94 12.37 -4.81
C ASN A 175 -21.05 10.98 -5.48
N HIS A 176 -20.00 10.18 -5.55
CA HIS A 176 -20.06 8.84 -6.16
C HIS A 176 -19.93 7.68 -5.18
N GLY A 177 -20.48 6.53 -5.58
CA GLY A 177 -20.60 5.36 -4.75
C GLY A 177 -19.24 4.73 -4.44
N ARG A 178 -19.19 4.11 -3.26
CA ARG A 178 -18.01 3.48 -2.69
C ARG A 178 -17.36 2.45 -3.63
N LYS A 179 -18.14 1.83 -4.52
CA LYS A 179 -17.64 0.80 -5.44
C LYS A 179 -16.73 1.39 -6.51
N SER A 180 -17.18 2.43 -7.22
CA SER A 180 -16.38 3.02 -8.32
C SER A 180 -15.04 3.55 -7.83
N LYS A 181 -14.98 4.19 -6.65
CA LYS A 181 -13.73 4.65 -6.03
C LYS A 181 -12.80 3.51 -5.67
N SER A 182 -13.33 2.45 -5.07
CA SER A 182 -12.54 1.26 -4.72
C SER A 182 -11.98 0.59 -5.97
N SER A 183 -12.82 0.39 -7.00
CA SER A 183 -12.40 -0.17 -8.28
C SER A 183 -11.39 0.70 -9.00
N ALA A 184 -11.56 2.03 -9.01
CA ALA A 184 -10.61 2.95 -9.62
C ALA A 184 -9.24 2.90 -8.92
N CYS A 185 -9.22 2.89 -7.58
CA CYS A 185 -7.99 2.78 -6.81
C CYS A 185 -7.30 1.42 -7.05
N SER A 186 -8.05 0.32 -6.99
CA SER A 186 -7.52 -1.02 -7.28
C SER A 186 -6.96 -1.11 -8.70
N THR A 187 -7.61 -0.47 -9.66
CA THR A 187 -7.14 -0.41 -11.05
C THR A 187 -5.81 0.30 -11.15
N LEU A 188 -5.66 1.47 -10.52
CA LEU A 188 -4.39 2.19 -10.47
C LEU A 188 -3.29 1.34 -9.82
N CYS A 189 -3.59 0.63 -8.73
CA CYS A 189 -2.65 -0.30 -8.09
C CYS A 189 -2.22 -1.41 -9.05
N ASN A 190 -3.17 -2.08 -9.71
CA ASN A 190 -2.89 -3.17 -10.67
C ASN A 190 -2.05 -2.70 -11.86
N ILE A 191 -2.30 -1.48 -12.37
CA ILE A 191 -1.48 -0.88 -13.44
C ILE A 191 -0.06 -0.63 -12.91
N SER A 192 0.05 -0.02 -11.73
CA SER A 192 1.34 0.37 -11.13
C SER A 192 2.23 -0.80 -10.72
N GLU A 193 1.67 -1.99 -10.47
CA GLU A 193 2.46 -3.20 -10.20
C GLU A 193 3.33 -3.60 -11.40
N ARG A 194 2.91 -3.26 -12.62
CA ARG A 194 3.68 -3.53 -13.86
C ARG A 194 4.37 -2.29 -14.40
N VAL A 195 3.72 -1.13 -14.29
CA VAL A 195 4.20 0.15 -14.82
C VAL A 195 4.10 1.24 -13.73
N PRO A 196 5.07 1.31 -12.81
CA PRO A 196 5.08 2.33 -11.76
C PRO A 196 5.48 3.68 -12.35
N THR A 197 4.50 4.50 -12.74
CA THR A 197 4.74 5.88 -13.21
C THR A 197 4.63 6.88 -12.07
N ASP A 198 5.37 7.98 -12.15
CA ASP A 198 5.31 9.07 -11.18
C ASP A 198 3.89 9.63 -11.01
N ASP A 199 3.10 9.68 -12.09
CA ASP A 199 1.74 10.21 -12.06
C ASP A 199 0.79 9.28 -11.29
N ILE A 200 0.89 7.96 -11.47
CA ILE A 200 0.10 7.01 -10.68
C ILE A 200 0.50 7.08 -9.21
N ILE A 201 1.80 7.15 -8.91
CA ILE A 201 2.29 7.25 -7.53
C ILE A 201 1.75 8.53 -6.85
N LYS A 202 1.78 9.68 -7.54
CA LYS A 202 1.22 10.94 -7.01
C LYS A 202 -0.27 10.83 -6.73
N VAL A 203 -1.03 10.21 -7.64
CA VAL A 203 -2.48 9.99 -7.45
C VAL A 203 -2.74 9.06 -6.26
N LEU A 204 -1.98 7.99 -6.10
CA LEU A 204 -2.13 7.09 -4.96
C LEU A 204 -1.79 7.78 -3.63
N VAL A 205 -0.79 8.67 -3.60
CA VAL A 205 -0.45 9.45 -2.39
C VAL A 205 -1.56 10.45 -2.03
N SER A 206 -2.16 11.13 -3.00
CA SER A 206 -3.31 12.01 -2.72
C SER A 206 -4.55 11.22 -2.26
N THR A 207 -4.71 10.00 -2.76
CA THR A 207 -5.79 9.07 -2.39
C THR A 207 -5.73 8.62 -0.93
N LEU A 208 -4.56 8.68 -0.29
CA LEU A 208 -4.39 8.42 1.15
C LEU A 208 -5.19 9.39 2.05
N GLY A 209 -5.65 10.51 1.50
CA GLY A 209 -6.44 11.51 2.22
C GLY A 209 -7.95 11.36 2.07
N ILE A 210 -8.42 10.39 1.28
CA ILE A 210 -9.85 10.18 1.06
C ILE A 210 -10.45 9.50 2.29
N THR A 211 -11.54 10.08 2.80
CA THR A 211 -12.31 9.59 3.95
C THR A 211 -13.21 8.40 3.59
N ASP A 212 -12.67 7.41 2.89
CA ASP A 212 -13.32 6.13 2.60
C ASP A 212 -12.33 5.00 2.90
N TYR A 213 -12.54 4.32 4.03
CA TYR A 213 -11.58 3.37 4.59
C TYR A 213 -11.10 2.30 3.59
N PRO A 214 -11.96 1.66 2.77
CA PRO A 214 -11.50 0.73 1.73
C PRO A 214 -10.54 1.37 0.73
N VAL A 215 -10.83 2.59 0.27
CA VAL A 215 -10.02 3.29 -0.75
C VAL A 215 -8.66 3.67 -0.17
N GLU A 216 -8.64 4.22 1.04
CA GLU A 216 -7.42 4.53 1.80
C GLU A 216 -6.55 3.27 1.98
N PHE A 217 -7.16 2.17 2.39
CA PHE A 217 -6.48 0.90 2.61
C PHE A 217 -5.89 0.32 1.32
N ILE A 218 -6.64 0.36 0.22
CA ILE A 218 -6.16 -0.09 -1.10
C ILE A 218 -4.97 0.75 -1.55
N ALA A 219 -5.07 2.09 -1.46
CA ALA A 219 -3.98 2.98 -1.83
C ALA A 219 -2.72 2.75 -0.99
N SER A 220 -2.87 2.61 0.33
CA SER A 220 -1.77 2.31 1.25
C SER A 220 -1.10 0.98 0.90
N ASN A 221 -1.87 -0.08 0.69
CA ASN A 221 -1.31 -1.40 0.36
C ASN A 221 -0.66 -1.42 -1.02
N GLY A 222 -1.27 -0.76 -2.01
CA GLY A 222 -0.71 -0.60 -3.35
C GLY A 222 0.65 0.07 -3.30
N LEU A 223 0.75 1.24 -2.63
CA LEU A 223 2.02 1.94 -2.44
C LEU A 223 3.06 1.10 -1.69
N SER A 224 2.66 0.35 -0.66
CA SER A 224 3.55 -0.58 0.04
C SER A 224 4.06 -1.70 -0.88
N ASN A 225 3.21 -2.28 -1.72
CA ASN A 225 3.62 -3.34 -2.65
C ASN A 225 4.57 -2.82 -3.72
N ILE A 226 4.30 -1.64 -4.28
CA ILE A 226 5.16 -1.00 -5.27
C ILE A 226 6.53 -0.63 -4.66
N GLY A 227 6.52 -0.09 -3.42
CA GLY A 227 7.74 0.35 -2.75
C GLY A 227 8.60 -0.78 -2.19
N LYS A 228 8.08 -2.00 -2.05
CA LYS A 228 8.91 -3.19 -1.73
C LYS A 228 9.92 -3.51 -2.83
N ASN A 229 9.65 -3.08 -4.07
CA ASN A 229 10.62 -3.16 -5.15
C ASN A 229 11.71 -2.08 -4.95
N PRO A 230 12.98 -2.45 -4.72
CA PRO A 230 14.07 -1.49 -4.48
C PRO A 230 14.28 -0.49 -5.63
N ALA A 231 13.81 -0.81 -6.83
CA ALA A 231 13.88 0.10 -7.99
C ALA A 231 12.96 1.32 -7.84
N THR A 232 12.00 1.32 -6.90
CA THR A 232 10.97 2.37 -6.81
C THR A 232 11.27 3.47 -5.80
N TYR A 233 12.42 4.14 -5.95
CA TYR A 233 12.76 5.34 -5.17
C TYR A 233 11.71 6.47 -5.31
N ALA A 234 10.94 6.47 -6.41
CA ALA A 234 9.82 7.39 -6.63
C ALA A 234 8.73 7.31 -5.55
N VAL A 235 8.44 6.13 -5.01
CA VAL A 235 7.45 5.95 -3.93
C VAL A 235 7.94 6.64 -2.65
N ILE A 236 9.21 6.44 -2.27
CA ILE A 236 9.78 7.08 -1.08
C ILE A 236 9.71 8.61 -1.21
N LYS A 237 10.12 9.16 -2.36
CA LYS A 237 10.03 10.61 -2.64
C LYS A 237 8.60 11.14 -2.51
N ALA A 238 7.62 10.43 -3.06
CA ALA A 238 6.23 10.85 -3.00
C ALA A 238 5.67 10.78 -1.56
N LEU A 239 6.05 9.75 -0.78
CA LEU A 239 5.68 9.63 0.63
C LEU A 239 6.29 10.74 1.50
N LEU A 240 7.54 11.15 1.22
CA LEU A 240 8.17 12.29 1.90
C LEU A 240 7.41 13.61 1.68
N ILE A 241 6.84 13.79 0.48
CA ILE A 241 5.94 14.91 0.20
C ILE A 241 4.63 14.75 0.99
N GLY A 242 4.06 13.53 1.02
CA GLY A 242 2.86 13.20 1.79
C GLY A 242 2.99 13.47 3.29
N LEU A 243 4.16 13.23 3.90
CA LEU A 243 4.43 13.54 5.30
C LEU A 243 4.38 15.04 5.62
N LYS A 244 4.63 15.89 4.63
CA LYS A 244 4.57 17.37 4.75
C LYS A 244 3.21 17.94 4.34
N HIS A 245 2.28 17.10 3.90
CA HIS A 245 0.97 17.51 3.38
C HIS A 245 0.09 18.07 4.50
N GLU A 246 -0.75 19.08 4.26
CA GLU A 246 -1.58 19.70 5.32
C GLU A 246 -2.62 18.75 5.93
N ASN A 247 -3.24 17.90 5.10
CA ASN A 247 -4.19 16.87 5.52
C ASN A 247 -3.52 15.79 6.41
N SER A 248 -3.94 15.69 7.67
CA SER A 248 -3.42 14.73 8.65
C SER A 248 -3.62 13.27 8.28
N SER A 249 -4.68 12.92 7.55
CA SER A 249 -4.89 11.55 7.04
C SER A 249 -3.79 11.16 6.06
N ILE A 250 -3.37 12.06 5.17
CA ILE A 250 -2.27 11.81 4.24
C ILE A 250 -0.97 11.61 5.01
N LYS A 251 -0.68 12.46 6.02
CA LYS A 251 0.53 12.32 6.86
C LYS A 251 0.55 10.96 7.55
N ALA A 252 -0.52 10.62 8.26
CA ALA A 252 -0.61 9.39 9.04
C ALA A 252 -0.48 8.14 8.16
N ASN A 253 -1.11 8.15 6.99
CA ASN A 253 -1.07 7.03 6.07
C ASN A 253 0.26 6.95 5.32
N ALA A 254 0.91 8.07 5.02
CA ALA A 254 2.27 8.07 4.50
C ALA A 254 3.25 7.43 5.50
N CYS A 255 3.13 7.74 6.81
CA CYS A 255 3.88 7.04 7.86
C CYS A 255 3.58 5.53 7.86
N LYS A 256 2.31 5.13 7.75
CA LYS A 256 1.90 3.71 7.71
C LYS A 256 2.49 2.97 6.50
N VAL A 257 2.53 3.61 5.33
CA VAL A 257 3.17 3.02 4.15
C VAL A 257 4.66 2.85 4.40
N LEU A 258 5.35 3.86 4.93
CA LEU A 258 6.78 3.78 5.27
C LEU A 258 7.08 2.67 6.29
N ASP A 259 6.22 2.51 7.30
CA ASP A 259 6.28 1.41 8.27
C ASP A 259 6.22 0.01 7.59
N ASN A 260 5.47 -0.12 6.49
CA ASN A 260 5.38 -1.36 5.72
C ASN A 260 6.54 -1.57 4.73
N LEU A 261 7.29 -0.53 4.38
CA LEU A 261 8.45 -0.61 3.47
C LEU A 261 9.73 -1.10 4.15
N SER A 262 9.69 -1.28 5.49
CA SER A 262 10.74 -1.84 6.34
C SER A 262 12.12 -1.20 6.11
N GLU A 263 13.20 -1.94 6.41
CA GLU A 263 14.59 -1.45 6.38
C GLU A 263 15.03 -0.89 5.02
N ASN A 264 14.35 -1.25 3.93
CA ASN A 264 14.69 -0.78 2.59
C ASN A 264 14.46 0.73 2.41
N ALA A 265 13.66 1.36 3.28
CA ALA A 265 13.38 2.79 3.27
C ALA A 265 14.25 3.61 4.24
N ALA A 266 15.29 3.02 4.86
CA ALA A 266 16.12 3.64 5.90
C ALA A 266 17.09 4.73 5.38
N THR A 267 16.60 5.74 4.66
CA THR A 267 17.40 6.89 4.23
C THR A 267 17.37 8.02 5.27
N VAL A 268 18.38 8.89 5.24
CA VAL A 268 18.46 10.07 6.14
C VAL A 268 17.20 10.94 6.01
N ASP A 269 16.70 11.16 4.80
CA ASP A 269 15.49 11.97 4.57
C ASP A 269 14.24 11.33 5.18
N VAL A 270 14.09 10.01 5.09
CA VAL A 270 12.98 9.27 5.72
C VAL A 270 13.06 9.36 7.23
N ILE A 271 14.25 9.19 7.78
CA ILE A 271 14.49 9.28 9.22
C ILE A 271 14.12 10.68 9.75
N GLN A 272 14.58 11.75 9.08
CA GLN A 272 14.24 13.12 9.45
C GLN A 272 12.75 13.42 9.33
N ALA A 273 12.10 12.91 8.28
CA ALA A 273 10.67 13.10 8.09
C ALA A 273 9.83 12.35 9.13
N LEU A 274 10.20 11.11 9.48
CA LEU A 274 9.58 10.35 10.57
C LEU A 274 9.77 11.03 11.93
N LEU A 275 10.95 11.60 12.19
CA LEU A 275 11.21 12.36 13.40
C LEU A 275 10.34 13.64 13.49
N ALA A 276 10.17 14.35 12.38
CA ALA A 276 9.27 15.49 12.32
C ALA A 276 7.79 15.07 12.52
N ALA A 277 7.39 13.94 11.94
CA ALA A 277 6.06 13.36 12.10
C ALA A 277 5.79 12.94 13.55
N LEU A 278 6.80 12.40 14.25
CA LEU A 278 6.71 12.07 15.68
C LEU A 278 6.55 13.31 16.55
N ARG A 279 7.27 14.40 16.26
CA ARG A 279 7.23 15.63 17.08
C ARG A 279 5.97 16.47 16.85
N ASN A 280 5.55 16.60 15.60
CA ASN A 280 4.54 17.59 15.19
C ASN A 280 3.29 16.97 14.56
N GLY A 281 3.21 15.64 14.50
CA GLY A 281 2.06 14.92 13.97
C GLY A 281 0.86 14.95 14.92
N ASP A 282 -0.32 14.65 14.37
CA ASP A 282 -1.45 14.26 15.20
C ASP A 282 -1.23 12.86 15.78
N ARG A 283 -2.11 12.45 16.71
CA ARG A 283 -2.10 11.15 17.38
C ARG A 283 -1.80 9.97 16.46
N ARG A 284 -2.49 9.88 15.32
CA ARG A 284 -2.34 8.79 14.35
C ARG A 284 -1.01 8.87 13.58
N THR A 285 -0.55 10.07 13.26
CA THR A 285 0.75 10.30 12.64
C THR A 285 1.89 9.93 13.59
N GLN A 286 1.80 10.35 14.86
CA GLN A 286 2.78 10.02 15.90
C GLN A 286 2.86 8.51 16.13
N GLU A 287 1.71 7.84 16.26
CA GLU A 287 1.63 6.38 16.43
C GLU A 287 2.36 5.65 15.30
N ASN A 288 2.06 6.00 14.04
CA ASN A 288 2.67 5.37 12.87
C ASN A 288 4.16 5.75 12.72
N ALA A 289 4.57 6.95 13.14
CA ALA A 289 5.96 7.35 13.16
C ALA A 289 6.77 6.52 14.17
N CYS A 290 6.23 6.29 15.38
CA CYS A 290 6.82 5.38 16.36
C CYS A 290 7.01 3.98 15.80
N LYS A 291 5.97 3.40 15.18
CA LYS A 291 6.03 2.06 14.55
C LYS A 291 7.13 1.97 13.50
N ALA A 292 7.16 2.94 12.57
CA ALA A 292 8.15 2.99 11.51
C ALA A 292 9.57 3.09 12.07
N LEU A 293 9.82 4.00 13.03
CA LEU A 293 11.12 4.15 13.69
C LEU A 293 11.55 2.88 14.45
N GLY A 294 10.60 2.21 15.11
CA GLY A 294 10.85 0.94 15.80
C GLY A 294 11.28 -0.17 14.85
N LYS A 295 10.62 -0.30 13.69
CA LYS A 295 11.00 -1.29 12.67
C LYS A 295 12.35 -1.02 12.01
N LEU A 296 12.78 0.24 11.94
CA LEU A 296 14.13 0.59 11.50
C LEU A 296 15.20 0.18 12.54
N GLY A 297 14.79 0.01 13.80
CA GLY A 297 15.58 -0.61 14.87
C GLY A 297 16.90 0.09 15.18
N GLU A 298 17.92 -0.70 15.56
CA GLU A 298 19.23 -0.19 15.99
C GLU A 298 19.99 0.65 14.93
N LYS A 299 19.60 0.55 13.65
CA LYS A 299 20.22 1.30 12.55
C LYS A 299 19.99 2.80 12.67
N VAL A 300 18.86 3.20 13.25
CA VAL A 300 18.47 4.61 13.40
C VAL A 300 18.48 5.05 14.87
N ALA A 301 19.04 4.24 15.77
CA ALA A 301 19.17 4.56 17.18
C ALA A 301 20.26 5.63 17.41
N ILE A 302 19.95 6.87 17.04
CA ILE A 302 20.74 8.07 17.32
C ILE A 302 20.06 8.87 18.44
N ASP A 303 20.86 9.63 19.20
CA ASP A 303 20.41 10.39 20.38
C ASP A 303 19.17 11.23 20.14
N GLU A 304 19.07 11.87 18.98
CA GLU A 304 17.95 12.74 18.65
C GLU A 304 16.61 11.97 18.58
N ILE A 305 16.64 10.76 18.04
CA ILE A 305 15.47 9.89 17.88
C ILE A 305 15.11 9.26 19.21
N ILE A 306 16.11 8.80 19.96
CA ILE A 306 15.92 8.26 21.31
C ILE A 306 15.24 9.32 22.19
N LYS A 307 15.73 10.56 22.20
CA LYS A 307 15.11 11.66 22.97
C LYS A 307 13.67 11.95 22.53
N ALA A 308 13.39 11.92 21.22
CA ALA A 308 12.05 12.14 20.72
C ALA A 308 11.08 11.01 21.11
N LEU A 309 11.54 9.76 21.08
CA LEU A 309 10.74 8.62 21.52
C LEU A 309 10.53 8.63 23.03
N ILE A 310 11.54 8.99 23.83
CA ILE A 310 11.40 9.16 25.29
C ILE A 310 10.31 10.20 25.60
N ALA A 311 10.29 11.33 24.88
CA ALA A 311 9.23 12.33 25.04
C ALA A 311 7.85 11.77 24.65
N ALA A 312 7.78 10.90 23.63
CA ALA A 312 6.54 10.27 23.19
C ALA A 312 6.01 9.19 24.16
N VAL A 313 6.86 8.61 25.01
CA VAL A 313 6.40 7.71 26.10
C VAL A 313 5.58 8.47 27.15
N ALA A 314 5.76 9.79 27.28
CA ALA A 314 4.95 10.64 28.15
C ALA A 314 3.69 11.22 27.46
N ASN A 315 3.37 10.78 26.23
CA ASN A 315 2.20 11.29 25.48
C ASN A 315 0.88 10.93 26.17
N GLU A 316 -0.17 11.74 26.03
CA GLU A 316 -1.47 11.42 26.63
C GLU A 316 -2.14 10.21 25.97
N ASP A 317 -1.90 9.98 24.67
CA ASP A 317 -2.48 8.87 23.93
C ASP A 317 -1.75 7.55 24.19
N GLU A 318 -2.49 6.55 24.67
CA GLU A 318 -1.97 5.22 24.98
C GLU A 318 -1.28 4.56 23.78
N ASN A 319 -1.86 4.65 22.57
CA ASN A 319 -1.23 4.02 21.39
C ASN A 319 0.12 4.68 21.07
N VAL A 320 0.25 6.01 21.21
CA VAL A 320 1.53 6.69 20.99
C VAL A 320 2.56 6.26 22.02
N LYS A 321 2.18 6.23 23.31
CA LYS A 321 3.05 5.76 24.41
C LYS A 321 3.57 4.36 24.14
N ASP A 322 2.63 3.46 23.85
CA ASP A 322 2.85 2.04 23.60
C ASP A 322 3.83 1.80 22.45
N ASN A 323 3.60 2.48 21.32
CA ASN A 323 4.46 2.33 20.16
C ASN A 323 5.83 3.01 20.37
N ALA A 324 5.91 4.09 21.16
CA ALA A 324 7.18 4.71 21.51
C ALA A 324 8.04 3.77 22.38
N CYS A 325 7.44 3.12 23.39
CA CYS A 325 8.10 2.10 24.20
C CYS A 325 8.61 0.93 23.35
N ARG A 326 7.77 0.38 22.45
CA ARG A 326 8.16 -0.70 21.52
C ARG A 326 9.31 -0.28 20.60
N ALA A 327 9.29 0.96 20.11
CA ALA A 327 10.34 1.48 19.26
C ALA A 327 11.67 1.62 20.02
N LEU A 328 11.65 2.13 21.25
CA LEU A 328 12.83 2.19 22.11
C LEU A 328 13.40 0.80 22.42
N GLY A 329 12.55 -0.18 22.72
CA GLY A 329 12.98 -1.57 22.91
C GLY A 329 13.63 -2.17 21.66
N SER A 330 13.09 -1.86 20.48
CA SER A 330 13.63 -2.34 19.18
C SER A 330 14.97 -1.69 18.79
N MET A 331 15.34 -0.58 19.44
CA MET A 331 16.64 0.10 19.27
C MET A 331 17.77 -0.50 20.12
N GLY A 332 17.44 -1.47 20.98
CA GLY A 332 18.40 -2.28 21.71
C GLY A 332 19.38 -1.45 22.55
N LYS A 333 20.65 -1.86 22.53
CA LYS A 333 21.69 -1.32 23.44
C LYS A 333 21.92 0.18 23.30
N LYS A 334 21.68 0.74 22.11
CA LYS A 334 21.92 2.16 21.84
C LYS A 334 20.89 3.08 22.50
N ALA A 335 19.68 2.57 22.77
CA ALA A 335 18.64 3.33 23.47
C ALA A 335 18.83 3.37 25.00
N ALA A 336 19.81 2.63 25.52
CA ALA A 336 20.13 2.45 26.95
C ALA A 336 20.70 3.72 27.60
N THR A 337 19.94 4.79 27.58
CA THR A 337 20.31 6.08 28.17
C THR A 337 19.64 6.25 29.52
N ASP A 338 20.24 7.01 30.43
CA ASP A 338 19.66 7.31 31.75
C ASP A 338 18.23 7.87 31.65
N GLY A 339 17.96 8.66 30.62
CA GLY A 339 16.62 9.21 30.36
C GLY A 339 15.60 8.12 30.02
N MET A 340 16.00 7.10 29.25
CA MET A 340 15.14 5.97 28.92
C MET A 340 14.89 5.07 30.14
N ILE A 341 15.93 4.81 30.94
CA ILE A 341 15.83 4.04 32.19
C ILE A 341 14.80 4.68 33.13
N LYS A 342 14.95 5.98 33.40
CA LYS A 342 14.04 6.74 34.29
C LYS A 342 12.59 6.70 33.80
N VAL A 343 12.38 6.87 32.49
CA VAL A 343 11.02 6.86 31.93
C VAL A 343 10.40 5.47 32.00
N PHE A 344 11.16 4.41 31.69
CA PHE A 344 10.62 3.05 31.76
C PHE A 344 10.28 2.67 33.21
N VAL A 345 11.15 3.00 34.15
CA VAL A 345 10.90 2.78 35.58
C VAL A 345 9.68 3.58 36.07
N ALA A 346 9.54 4.85 35.66
CA ALA A 346 8.40 5.69 36.03
C ALA A 346 7.07 5.24 35.40
N GLN A 347 7.09 4.39 34.37
CA GLN A 347 5.90 3.85 33.71
C GLN A 347 5.59 2.39 34.09
N LEU A 348 6.42 1.73 34.92
CA LEU A 348 6.05 0.44 35.51
C LEU A 348 4.69 0.57 36.22
N GLY A 349 3.87 -0.47 36.22
CA GLY A 349 2.55 -0.48 36.85
C GLY A 349 1.44 0.35 36.18
N TYR A 350 1.79 1.25 35.24
CA TYR A 350 0.82 2.09 34.50
C TYR A 350 0.61 1.64 33.05
N LEU A 351 1.38 0.67 32.59
CA LEU A 351 1.28 0.09 31.26
C LEU A 351 0.32 -1.11 31.28
N ASN A 352 -0.26 -1.46 30.12
CA ASN A 352 -0.98 -2.74 30.04
C ASN A 352 0.01 -3.92 30.15
N PHE A 353 -0.51 -5.11 30.50
CA PHE A 353 0.30 -6.30 30.81
C PHE A 353 1.35 -6.65 29.74
N ASP A 354 1.01 -6.54 28.46
CA ASP A 354 1.94 -6.86 27.36
C ASP A 354 3.08 -5.82 27.26
N PHE A 355 2.79 -4.55 27.55
CA PHE A 355 3.78 -3.47 27.52
C PHE A 355 4.67 -3.45 28.74
N GLU A 356 4.10 -3.75 29.89
CA GLU A 356 4.86 -3.88 31.13
C GLU A 356 5.94 -4.95 30.97
N TYR A 357 5.60 -6.13 30.42
CA TYR A 357 6.59 -7.16 30.12
C TYR A 357 7.70 -6.66 29.19
N LEU A 358 7.37 -5.90 28.14
CA LEU A 358 8.37 -5.36 27.21
C LEU A 358 9.29 -4.33 27.86
N ALA A 359 8.76 -3.46 28.73
CA ALA A 359 9.56 -2.50 29.47
C ALA A 359 10.48 -3.20 30.47
N GLN A 360 9.98 -4.21 31.18
CA GLN A 360 10.74 -5.05 32.11
C GLN A 360 11.84 -5.83 31.37
N ASP A 361 11.52 -6.48 30.25
CA ASP A 361 12.47 -7.21 29.42
C ASP A 361 13.56 -6.29 28.85
N ALA A 362 13.17 -5.08 28.39
CA ALA A 362 14.13 -4.07 27.94
C ALA A 362 15.07 -3.67 29.09
N LEU A 363 14.56 -3.28 30.26
CA LEU A 363 15.38 -2.92 31.42
C LEU A 363 16.30 -4.06 31.86
N ALA A 364 15.80 -5.30 31.89
CA ALA A 364 16.57 -6.47 32.27
C ALA A 364 17.68 -6.79 31.27
N ASN A 365 17.38 -6.72 29.98
CA ASN A 365 18.38 -6.90 28.92
C ASN A 365 19.43 -5.78 28.95
N LEU A 366 19.02 -4.54 29.20
CA LEU A 366 19.96 -3.43 29.34
C LEU A 366 20.93 -3.62 30.51
N SER A 367 20.43 -4.03 31.68
CA SER A 367 21.27 -4.32 32.85
C SER A 367 22.29 -5.43 32.54
N LYS A 368 21.85 -6.54 31.93
CA LYS A 368 22.73 -7.65 31.51
C LYS A 368 23.82 -7.23 30.54
N ILE A 369 23.49 -6.33 29.61
CA ILE A 369 24.37 -5.90 28.53
C ILE A 369 25.42 -4.89 29.02
N THR A 370 25.00 -3.95 29.85
CA THR A 370 25.80 -2.78 30.23
C THR A 370 26.46 -2.95 31.61
N GLY A 371 26.02 -3.93 32.40
CA GLY A 371 26.47 -4.13 33.78
C GLY A 371 26.13 -2.93 34.68
N THR A 372 25.10 -2.17 34.34
CA THR A 372 24.88 -0.82 34.89
C THR A 372 24.18 -0.85 36.24
N ASN A 373 24.85 -0.27 37.24
CA ASN A 373 24.25 0.13 38.52
C ASN A 373 23.04 1.08 38.36
N PRO A 374 23.00 2.02 37.39
CA PRO A 374 21.86 2.93 37.21
C PRO A 374 20.47 2.29 37.09
N VAL A 375 20.34 1.13 36.42
CA VAL A 375 19.04 0.43 36.32
C VAL A 375 18.62 -0.09 37.68
N ILE A 376 19.56 -0.68 38.44
CA ILE A 376 19.31 -1.20 39.78
C ILE A 376 18.96 -0.05 40.73
N GLU A 377 19.71 1.05 40.71
CA GLU A 377 19.46 2.24 41.54
C GLU A 377 18.04 2.79 41.35
N GLU A 378 17.58 2.93 40.10
CA GLU A 378 16.22 3.43 39.84
C GLU A 378 15.13 2.39 40.16
N LEU A 379 15.40 1.10 39.95
CA LEU A 379 14.48 0.04 40.38
C LEU A 379 14.34 0.00 41.91
N LEU A 380 15.41 0.26 42.66
CA LEU A 380 15.35 0.36 44.13
C LEU A 380 14.46 1.52 44.59
N ILE A 381 14.49 2.65 43.87
CA ILE A 381 13.57 3.76 44.11
C ILE A 381 12.12 3.34 43.82
N ALA A 382 11.88 2.63 42.72
CA ALA A 382 10.55 2.17 42.33
C ALA A 382 9.96 1.10 43.29
N ILE A 383 10.79 0.26 43.88
CA ILE A 383 10.36 -0.68 44.92
C ILE A 383 9.80 0.03 46.16
N ALA A 384 10.25 1.25 46.45
CA ALA A 384 9.73 2.06 47.55
C ALA A 384 8.50 2.92 47.17
N ASN A 385 7.93 2.72 45.97
CA ASN A 385 6.84 3.55 45.47
C ASN A 385 5.52 3.28 46.21
N ALA A 386 4.67 4.31 46.35
CA ALA A 386 3.35 4.19 46.96
C ALA A 386 2.41 3.27 46.15
N ASP A 387 2.55 3.23 44.83
CA ASP A 387 1.73 2.39 43.95
C ASP A 387 2.19 0.92 43.99
N THR A 388 1.22 0.01 44.21
CA THR A 388 1.51 -1.42 44.38
C THR A 388 1.93 -2.10 43.07
N GLY A 389 1.37 -1.67 41.93
CA GLY A 389 1.74 -2.19 40.62
C GLY A 389 3.17 -1.82 40.27
N ILE A 390 3.60 -0.59 40.55
CA ILE A 390 5.00 -0.17 40.36
C ILE A 390 5.94 -1.03 41.20
N ARG A 391 5.63 -1.24 42.49
CA ARG A 391 6.46 -2.06 43.38
C ARG A 391 6.58 -3.50 42.89
N GLU A 392 5.46 -4.11 42.52
CA GLU A 392 5.42 -5.50 42.03
C GLU A 392 6.26 -5.65 40.77
N SER A 393 6.11 -4.72 39.83
CA SER A 393 6.82 -4.73 38.56
C SER A 393 8.30 -4.40 38.69
N ALA A 394 8.68 -3.54 39.64
CA ALA A 394 10.08 -3.30 39.95
C ALA A 394 10.74 -4.58 40.53
N CYS A 395 10.06 -5.28 41.46
CA CYS A 395 10.53 -6.57 41.96
C CYS A 395 10.63 -7.62 40.85
N PHE A 396 9.65 -7.68 39.95
CA PHE A 396 9.69 -8.62 38.83
C PHE A 396 10.86 -8.32 37.88
N THR A 397 11.09 -7.05 37.56
CA THR A 397 12.23 -6.63 36.73
C THR A 397 13.57 -7.05 37.35
N LEU A 398 13.73 -6.87 38.67
CA LEU A 398 14.92 -7.32 39.38
C LEU A 398 15.08 -8.85 39.34
N ASP A 399 14.00 -9.62 39.46
CA ASP A 399 14.05 -11.07 39.28
C ASP A 399 14.50 -11.47 37.86
N MET A 400 14.10 -10.70 36.83
CA MET A 400 14.53 -10.92 35.44
C MET A 400 16.01 -10.58 35.20
N ILE A 401 16.56 -9.61 35.93
CA ILE A 401 17.99 -9.22 35.85
C ILE A 401 18.87 -10.38 36.36
N GLY A 402 18.52 -11.00 37.48
CA GLY A 402 19.20 -12.20 38.00
C GLY A 402 20.43 -11.91 38.87
N GLU A 403 21.55 -12.60 38.65
CA GLU A 403 22.73 -12.59 39.55
C GLU A 403 23.33 -11.19 39.79
N GLN A 404 23.17 -10.25 38.85
CA GLN A 404 23.67 -8.88 38.99
C GLN A 404 22.99 -8.10 40.14
N VAL A 405 21.90 -8.64 40.69
CA VAL A 405 21.09 -8.05 41.76
C VAL A 405 21.57 -8.46 43.15
N ALA A 406 22.56 -9.34 43.26
CA ALA A 406 23.14 -9.80 44.53
C ALA A 406 24.06 -8.76 45.20
N THR A 407 23.59 -7.50 45.33
CA THR A 407 24.29 -6.45 46.08
C THR A 407 23.70 -6.28 47.47
N SER A 408 24.50 -5.73 48.39
CA SER A 408 24.02 -5.44 49.75
C SER A 408 22.88 -4.42 49.75
N GLU A 409 22.88 -3.44 48.85
CA GLU A 409 21.79 -2.45 48.79
C GLU A 409 20.46 -3.09 48.41
N VAL A 410 20.46 -4.04 47.47
CA VAL A 410 19.22 -4.71 47.06
C VAL A 410 18.69 -5.64 48.14
N THR A 411 19.56 -6.38 48.84
CA THR A 411 19.12 -7.25 49.94
C THR A 411 18.52 -6.46 51.11
N GLU A 412 19.09 -5.29 51.43
CA GLU A 412 18.51 -4.36 52.41
C GLU A 412 17.13 -3.86 51.99
N ALA A 413 16.98 -3.41 50.73
CA ALA A 413 15.70 -2.95 50.20
C ALA A 413 14.64 -4.07 50.19
N LEU A 414 15.01 -5.28 49.76
CA LEU A 414 14.11 -6.43 49.76
C LEU A 414 13.65 -6.82 51.17
N THR A 415 14.49 -6.65 52.19
CA THR A 415 14.12 -6.92 53.59
C THR A 415 12.96 -6.03 54.06
N ILE A 416 12.89 -4.78 53.58
CA ILE A 416 11.78 -3.87 53.85
C ILE A 416 10.51 -4.35 53.13
N VAL A 417 10.67 -4.78 51.87
CA VAL A 417 9.59 -5.15 50.94
C VAL A 417 8.98 -6.52 51.25
N LEU A 418 9.71 -7.40 51.94
CA LEU A 418 9.13 -8.63 52.50
C LEU A 418 8.03 -8.35 53.54
N LYS A 419 7.94 -7.11 54.04
CA LYS A 419 6.88 -6.64 54.93
C LYS A 419 5.79 -5.85 54.18
N ASP A 420 5.79 -5.86 52.85
CA ASP A 420 4.81 -5.14 52.04
C ASP A 420 3.38 -5.63 52.29
N ASP A 421 2.42 -4.71 52.20
CA ASP A 421 1.01 -5.02 52.37
C ASP A 421 0.49 -5.94 51.25
N CYS A 422 1.11 -5.91 50.07
CA CYS A 422 0.72 -6.73 48.91
C CYS A 422 1.41 -8.11 48.89
N ASP A 423 0.60 -9.16 48.77
CA ASP A 423 1.09 -10.55 48.67
C ASP A 423 1.92 -10.82 47.39
N GLY A 424 1.57 -10.18 46.27
CA GLY A 424 2.32 -10.28 45.01
C GLY A 424 3.75 -9.76 45.17
N VAL A 425 3.87 -8.57 45.73
CA VAL A 425 5.16 -7.91 46.03
C VAL A 425 6.01 -8.76 46.97
N LYS A 426 5.45 -9.25 48.08
CA LYS A 426 6.14 -10.15 49.02
C LYS A 426 6.64 -11.43 48.34
N SER A 427 5.79 -12.04 47.50
CA SER A 427 6.16 -13.27 46.80
C SER A 427 7.28 -13.03 45.78
N ALA A 428 7.29 -11.88 45.10
CA ALA A 428 8.35 -11.52 44.16
C ALA A 428 9.67 -11.29 44.91
N ALA A 429 9.66 -10.49 45.99
CA ALA A 429 10.84 -10.22 46.80
C ALA A 429 11.45 -11.50 47.40
N SER A 430 10.61 -12.41 47.91
CA SER A 430 11.05 -13.70 48.48
C SER A 430 11.76 -14.59 47.46
N LYS A 431 11.37 -14.53 46.18
CA LYS A 431 12.03 -15.31 45.11
C LYS A 431 13.44 -14.79 44.84
N ILE A 432 13.61 -13.47 44.82
CA ILE A 432 14.89 -12.82 44.57
C ILE A 432 15.87 -13.10 45.71
N GLU A 433 15.42 -12.96 46.96
CA GLU A 433 16.25 -13.23 48.15
C GLU A 433 16.80 -14.67 48.14
N ARG A 434 15.93 -15.66 47.86
CA ARG A 434 16.34 -17.08 47.77
C ARG A 434 17.34 -17.36 46.66
N LYS A 435 17.28 -16.61 45.55
CA LYS A 435 18.26 -16.73 44.46
C LYS A 435 19.58 -16.08 44.85
N SER A 436 19.55 -14.91 45.49
CA SER A 436 20.73 -14.19 45.96
C SER A 436 21.47 -14.88 47.11
N SER A 437 20.79 -15.73 47.90
CA SER A 437 21.40 -16.48 49.00
C SER A 437 22.05 -17.82 48.59
N ASN A 438 21.80 -18.28 47.36
CA ASN A 438 22.24 -19.60 46.85
C ASN A 438 23.33 -19.52 45.77
N GLY A 439 23.68 -18.33 45.31
CA GLY A 439 24.85 -18.07 44.44
C GLY A 439 26.03 -17.60 45.25
#